data_AF-A0A9D7IU50-F1
#
_entry.id   AF-A0A9D7IU50-F1
#
_cell.length_a   1.000
_cell.length_b   1.000
_cell.length_c   1.000
_cell.angle_alpha   90.00
_cell.angle_beta   90.00
_cell.angle_gamma   90.00
#
_symmetry.space_group_name_H-M   'P 1'
#
loop_
_entity.id
_entity.type
_entity.pdbx_description
1 polymer ?
#
loop_
_entity_poly.entity_id
_entity_poly.type
_entity_poly.pdbx_seq_one_letter_code
_entity_poly.pdbx_strand_id
1 'polypeptide(L)'
;MPIMTPENLAAWVNGQEGKLSGKTIRMETSRSGDFGYSYGSYEYSSEKGYYVRIWRKNEKGVWRIAFDVTNPLPYRKRDYETN
;
A
#
# COMPACT_ATOMS: atom_id res chain seq x y z
N MET A 1 0.73 -6.32 -9.10
CA MET A 1 -0.44 -7.05 -8.58
C MET A 1 -1.09 -7.81 -9.72
N PRO A 2 -1.43 -9.11 -9.56
CA PRO A 2 -2.24 -9.81 -10.55
C PRO A 2 -3.66 -9.22 -10.62
N ILE A 3 -4.26 -9.17 -11.81
CA ILE A 3 -5.69 -8.84 -11.97
C ILE A 3 -6.46 -10.12 -11.70
N MET A 4 -7.19 -10.17 -10.57
CA MET A 4 -7.91 -11.36 -10.11
C MET A 4 -9.31 -10.98 -9.61
N THR A 5 -10.23 -11.93 -9.68
CA THR A 5 -11.58 -11.77 -9.10
C THR A 5 -11.51 -11.71 -7.57
N PRO A 6 -12.50 -11.08 -6.89
CA PRO A 6 -12.54 -11.04 -5.44
C PRO A 6 -12.43 -12.42 -4.77
N GLU A 7 -12.98 -13.46 -5.40
CA GLU A 7 -12.94 -14.84 -4.93
C GLU A 7 -11.51 -15.38 -4.83
N ASN A 8 -10.66 -15.07 -5.80
CA ASN A 8 -9.28 -15.57 -5.85
C ASN A 8 -8.29 -14.69 -5.08
N LEU A 9 -8.70 -13.47 -4.70
CA LEU A 9 -7.85 -12.53 -3.98
C LEU A 9 -7.45 -13.06 -2.60
N ALA A 10 -8.40 -13.65 -1.85
CA ALA A 10 -8.12 -14.16 -0.52
C ALA A 10 -7.11 -15.32 -0.54
N ALA A 11 -7.28 -16.26 -1.48
CA ALA A 11 -6.34 -17.37 -1.66
C ALA A 11 -4.94 -16.87 -2.03
N TRP A 12 -4.86 -15.89 -2.93
CA TRP A 12 -3.59 -15.29 -3.31
C TRP A 12 -2.91 -14.56 -2.14
N VAL A 13 -3.66 -13.77 -1.36
CA VAL A 13 -3.14 -13.07 -0.16
C VAL A 13 -2.62 -14.08 0.86
N ASN A 14 -3.38 -15.14 1.14
CA ASN A 14 -2.99 -16.17 2.11
C ASN A 14 -1.79 -17.01 1.64
N GLY A 15 -1.56 -17.10 0.33
CA GLY A 15 -0.38 -17.75 -0.24
C GLY A 15 0.89 -16.89 -0.24
N GLN A 16 0.82 -15.62 0.17
CA GLN A 16 2.01 -14.79 0.32
C GLN A 16 2.67 -15.06 1.67
N GLU A 17 3.92 -15.52 1.67
CA GLU A 17 4.67 -15.78 2.92
C GLU A 17 5.18 -14.51 3.62
N GLY A 18 5.19 -13.37 2.92
CA GLY A 18 5.69 -12.11 3.46
C GLY A 18 4.73 -11.47 4.46
N LYS A 19 5.24 -11.15 5.66
CA LYS A 19 4.49 -10.37 6.66
C LYS A 19 4.51 -8.90 6.27
N LEU A 20 3.36 -8.39 5.83
CA LEU A 20 3.14 -6.95 5.65
C LEU A 20 2.74 -6.31 6.98
N SER A 21 3.47 -5.28 7.39
CA SER A 21 3.07 -4.40 8.48
C SER A 21 3.23 -2.94 8.05
N GLY A 22 2.56 -2.01 8.71
CA GLY A 22 2.63 -0.61 8.32
C GLY A 22 1.84 0.29 9.25
N LYS A 23 2.09 1.59 9.14
CA LYS A 23 1.39 2.61 9.91
C LYS A 23 0.88 3.69 8.97
N THR A 24 -0.43 3.90 8.98
CA THR A 24 -1.04 5.04 8.30
C THR A 24 -0.68 6.32 9.04
N ILE A 25 -0.10 7.28 8.32
CA ILE A 25 0.31 8.58 8.87
C ILE A 25 -0.84 9.57 8.77
N ARG A 26 -1.50 9.63 7.60
CA ARG A 26 -2.68 10.48 7.38
C ARG A 26 -3.62 9.85 6.37
N MET A 27 -4.90 10.16 6.53
CA MET A 27 -5.92 9.90 5.54
C MET A 27 -6.94 11.04 5.57
N GLU A 28 -7.52 11.36 4.42
CA GLU A 28 -8.53 12.40 4.31
C GLU A 28 -9.40 12.19 3.07
N THR A 29 -10.58 12.79 3.08
CA THR A 29 -11.50 12.81 1.94
C THR A 29 -11.63 14.21 1.39
N SER A 30 -11.80 14.30 0.06
CA SER A 30 -12.21 15.52 -0.62
C SER A 30 -13.52 16.08 -0.06
N ARG A 31 -13.72 17.40 -0.18
CA ARG A 31 -14.97 18.05 0.24
C ARG A 31 -16.19 17.56 -0.54
N SER A 32 -16.01 17.19 -1.81
CA SER A 32 -17.03 16.59 -2.67
C SER A 32 -17.38 15.15 -2.26
N GLY A 33 -16.52 14.48 -1.49
CA GLY A 33 -16.77 13.14 -0.95
C GLY A 33 -16.62 11.99 -1.96
N ASP A 34 -16.09 12.29 -3.15
CA ASP A 34 -15.86 11.36 -4.27
C ASP A 34 -14.41 10.88 -4.38
N PHE A 35 -13.45 11.63 -3.83
CA PHE A 35 -12.05 11.22 -3.67
C PHE A 35 -11.60 11.15 -2.22
N GLY A 36 -10.60 10.32 -1.95
CA GLY A 36 -9.85 10.30 -0.71
C GLY A 36 -8.42 9.83 -0.93
N TYR A 37 -7.54 10.11 0.02
CA TYR A 37 -6.17 9.62 0.01
C TYR A 37 -5.79 9.06 1.38
N SER A 38 -4.82 8.16 1.37
CA SER A 38 -4.14 7.67 2.57
C SER A 38 -2.66 7.49 2.25
N TYR A 39 -1.79 7.88 3.16
CA TYR A 39 -0.36 7.58 3.05
C TYR A 39 0.23 7.17 4.40
N GLY A 40 1.30 6.40 4.33
CA GLY A 40 1.91 5.82 5.52
C GLY A 40 3.21 5.10 5.21
N SER A 41 3.78 4.46 6.23
CA SER A 41 4.92 3.56 6.05
C SER A 41 4.44 2.12 5.90
N TYR A 42 5.26 1.30 5.24
CA TYR A 42 5.10 -0.14 5.19
C TYR A 42 6.45 -0.83 5.46
N GLU A 43 6.37 -2.05 5.97
CA GLU A 43 7.45 -3.01 6.05
C GLU A 43 6.94 -4.35 5.51
N TYR A 44 7.65 -4.91 4.54
CA TYR A 44 7.33 -6.19 3.92
C TYR A 44 8.61 -7.03 3.85
N SER A 45 8.69 -8.06 4.69
CA SER A 45 9.91 -8.86 4.86
C SER A 45 11.12 -7.98 5.19
N SER A 46 12.11 -7.84 4.29
CA SER A 46 13.29 -6.98 4.47
C SER A 46 13.13 -5.59 3.84
N GLU A 47 12.07 -5.36 3.05
CA GLU A 47 11.80 -4.07 2.42
C GLU A 47 11.03 -3.16 3.37
N LYS A 48 11.45 -1.90 3.43
CA LYS A 48 10.73 -0.83 4.13
C LYS A 48 10.51 0.32 3.18
N GLY A 49 9.41 1.04 3.33
CA GLY A 49 9.09 2.14 2.44
C GLY A 49 7.91 2.98 2.90
N TYR A 50 7.50 3.87 2.01
CA TYR A 50 6.28 4.65 2.15
C TYR A 50 5.31 4.31 1.03
N TYR A 51 4.03 4.45 1.29
CA TYR A 51 3.00 4.29 0.29
C TYR A 51 2.13 5.54 0.23
N VAL A 52 1.55 5.79 -0.95
CA VAL A 52 0.42 6.68 -1.14
C VAL A 52 -0.63 5.92 -1.91
N ARG A 53 -1.87 5.95 -1.41
CA ARG A 53 -3.02 5.31 -2.05
C ARG A 53 -4.14 6.32 -2.23
N ILE A 54 -4.66 6.36 -3.45
CA ILE A 54 -5.79 7.21 -3.84
C ILE A 54 -7.03 6.34 -4.03
N TRP A 55 -8.13 6.83 -3.46
CA TRP A 55 -9.43 6.19 -3.48
C TRP A 55 -10.41 7.04 -4.28
N ARG A 56 -11.26 6.39 -5.07
CA ARG A 56 -12.38 7.02 -5.76
C ARG A 56 -13.66 6.28 -5.42
N LYS A 57 -14.69 7.04 -5.05
CA LYS A 57 -16.04 6.53 -4.84
C LYS A 57 -16.76 6.52 -6.18
N ASN A 58 -17.37 5.40 -6.53
CA ASN A 58 -18.19 5.31 -7.73
C ASN A 58 -19.61 5.85 -7.48
N GLU A 59 -20.42 5.91 -8.54
CA GLU A 59 -21.82 6.40 -8.50
C GLU A 59 -22.71 5.61 -7.53
N LYS A 60 -22.35 4.36 -7.22
CA LYS A 60 -23.06 3.50 -6.25
C LYS A 60 -22.57 3.70 -4.81
N GLY A 61 -21.72 4.70 -4.56
CA GLY A 61 -21.17 4.99 -3.24
C GLY A 61 -20.02 4.08 -2.80
N VAL A 62 -19.51 3.21 -3.68
CA VAL A 62 -18.48 2.21 -3.36
C VAL A 62 -17.09 2.79 -3.61
N TRP A 63 -16.25 2.80 -2.57
CA TRP A 63 -14.84 3.15 -2.70
C TRP A 63 -14.05 2.07 -3.41
N ARG A 64 -13.21 2.47 -4.36
CA ARG A 64 -12.22 1.62 -5.03
C ARG A 64 -10.87 2.32 -5.05
N ILE A 65 -9.81 1.53 -5.09
CA ILE A 65 -8.45 2.05 -5.29
C ILE A 65 -8.36 2.56 -6.72
N ALA A 66 -8.05 3.84 -6.88
CA ALA A 66 -7.77 4.45 -8.16
C ALA A 66 -6.26 4.37 -8.48
N PHE A 67 -5.42 4.60 -7.47
CA PHE A 67 -3.96 4.50 -7.57
C PHE A 67 -3.38 3.95 -6.27
N ASP A 68 -2.31 3.16 -6.40
CA ASP A 68 -1.50 2.67 -5.30
C ASP A 68 -0.04 2.73 -5.70
N VAL A 69 0.75 3.49 -4.94
CA VAL A 69 2.16 3.73 -5.24
C VAL A 69 2.96 3.45 -3.98
N THR A 70 3.98 2.60 -4.11
CA THR A 70 4.99 2.38 -3.09
C THR A 70 6.30 3.06 -3.48
N ASN A 71 6.99 3.57 -2.48
CA ASN A 71 8.33 4.13 -2.59
C ASN A 71 9.23 3.39 -1.58
N PRO A 72 9.92 2.31 -2.01
CA PRO A 72 10.86 1.59 -1.18
C PRO A 72 12.01 2.51 -0.74
N LEU A 73 12.45 2.37 0.51
CA LEU A 73 13.68 3.00 0.96
C LEU A 73 14.86 2.34 0.24
N PRO A 74 15.89 3.12 -0.12
CA PRO A 74 17.11 2.54 -0.69
C PRO A 74 17.75 1.58 0.33
N TYR A 75 18.34 0.50 -0.18
CA TYR A 75 19.09 -0.44 0.65
C TYR A 75 20.25 0.29 1.36
N ARG A 76 20.28 0.21 2.69
CA ARG A 76 21.30 0.87 3.52
C ARG A 76 22.63 0.11 3.40
N LYS A 77 23.56 0.64 2.60
CA LYS A 77 24.91 0.13 2.34
C LYS A 77 25.89 0.44 3.50
N ARG A 78 25.64 -0.02 4.74
CA ARG A 78 26.43 0.40 5.92
C ARG A 78 27.22 -0.70 6.65
N ASP A 79 27.34 -1.90 6.07
CA ASP A 79 27.93 -3.06 6.76
C ASP A 79 29.29 -3.53 6.17
N TYR A 80 29.88 -2.79 5.21
CA TYR A 80 31.16 -3.17 4.56
C TYR A 80 32.34 -2.22 4.85
N GLU A 81 32.13 -1.14 5.62
CA GLU A 81 33.18 -0.15 5.92
C GLU A 81 33.44 -0.05 7.43
N THR A 82 33.70 -1.19 8.08
CA THR A 82 34.41 -1.19 9.36
C THR A 82 35.59 -2.14 9.20
N ASN A 83 36.70 -1.54 8.78
CA ASN A 83 38.04 -2.15 8.77
C ASN A 83 38.75 -1.71 10.04
#